data_AF-A0A2V8LNR8-F1
#
_entry.id   AF-A0A2V8LNR8-F1
#
_cell.length_a   1.000
_cell.length_b   1.000
_cell.length_c   1.000
_cell.angle_alpha   90.00
_cell.angle_beta   90.00
_cell.angle_gamma   90.00
#
_symmetry.space_group_name_H-M   'P 1'
#
loop_
_entity.id
_entity.type
_entity.pdbx_description
1 polymer ?
#
loop_
_entity_poly.entity_id
_entity_poly.type
_entity_poly.pdbx_seq_one_letter_code
_entity_poly.pdbx_strand_id
1 'polypeptide(L)' 'MPENGESNTQFGVYKNLCCGVEVIVAEGMEFPDCPNHPRLTTIWKPADNDTIHKLPMKQAKSDKAA' A
#
# COMPACT_ATOMS: atom_id res chain seq x y z
N MET A 1 2.75 11.89 -6.51
CA MET A 1 3.29 10.76 -5.74
C MET A 1 2.81 11.02 -4.33
N PRO A 2 1.96 10.14 -3.80
CA PRO A 2 1.31 10.42 -2.53
C PRO A 2 2.26 10.36 -1.34
N GLU A 3 1.98 11.18 -0.35
CA GLU A 3 2.66 11.25 0.95
C GLU A 3 1.90 10.41 2.00
N ASN A 4 2.58 10.05 3.09
CA ASN A 4 1.94 9.42 4.24
C ASN A 4 0.79 10.30 4.78
N GLY A 5 -0.36 9.68 5.03
CA GLY A 5 -1.59 10.36 5.43
C GLY A 5 -2.48 10.81 4.26
N GLU A 6 -2.01 10.80 3.01
CA GLU A 6 -2.91 11.01 1.87
C GLU A 6 -3.76 9.77 1.61
N SER A 7 -5.02 9.97 1.19
CA SER A 7 -5.89 8.87 0.81
C SER A 7 -5.55 8.37 -0.60
N ASN A 8 -5.43 7.06 -0.73
CA ASN A 8 -5.17 6.41 -2.00
C ASN A 8 -6.43 6.29 -2.85
N THR A 9 -6.34 6.65 -4.13
CA THR A 9 -7.47 6.60 -5.07
C THR A 9 -7.56 5.30 -5.86
N GLN A 10 -6.53 4.45 -5.83
CA GLN A 10 -6.50 3.23 -6.65
C GLN A 10 -5.81 2.09 -5.89
N PHE A 11 -6.43 0.90 -5.83
CA PHE A 11 -5.77 -0.26 -5.25
C PHE A 11 -4.45 -0.60 -5.98
N GLY A 12 -3.36 -0.78 -5.24
CA GLY A 12 -2.07 -1.14 -5.82
C GLY A 12 -0.96 -1.39 -4.80
N VAL A 13 0.21 -1.82 -5.27
CA VAL A 13 1.44 -1.81 -4.45
C VAL A 13 2.18 -0.53 -4.68
N TYR A 14 2.62 0.05 -3.58
CA TYR A 14 3.40 1.26 -3.54
C TYR A 14 4.71 0.97 -2.85
N LYS A 15 5.78 1.55 -3.39
CA LYS A 15 7.12 1.50 -2.85
C LYS A 15 7.52 2.86 -2.32
N ASN A 16 8.01 2.91 -1.08
CA ASN A 16 8.50 4.17 -0.54
C ASN A 16 9.88 4.54 -1.10
N LEU A 17 10.15 5.84 -1.17
CA LEU A 17 11.43 6.35 -1.68
C LEU A 17 12.58 6.22 -0.69
N CYS A 18 12.30 6.26 0.61
CA CYS A 18 13.34 6.31 1.64
C CYS A 18 14.02 4.96 1.88
N CYS A 19 13.26 3.86 1.90
CA CYS A 19 13.79 2.52 2.21
C CYS A 19 13.56 1.51 1.08
N GLY A 20 12.74 1.84 0.08
CA GLY A 20 12.30 0.89 -0.92
C GLY A 20 11.36 -0.19 -0.38
N VAL A 21 10.66 0.06 0.72
CA VAL A 21 9.65 -0.86 1.28
C VAL A 21 8.39 -0.82 0.43
N GLU A 22 7.82 -1.98 0.16
CA GLU A 22 6.59 -2.15 -0.61
C GLU A 22 5.39 -2.41 0.32
N VAL A 23 4.28 -1.74 0.04
CA VAL A 23 3.02 -1.89 0.78
C VAL A 23 1.85 -1.98 -0.19
N ILE A 24 0.84 -2.77 0.17
CA ILE A 24 -0.43 -2.83 -0.54
C ILE A 24 -1.34 -1.77 0.07
N VAL A 25 -1.77 -0.79 -0.72
CA VAL A 25 -2.72 0.24 -0.27
C VAL A 25 -4.00 0.04 -1.05
N ALA A 26 -5.10 -0.14 -0.33
CA ALA A 26 -6.41 -0.23 -0.95
C ALA A 26 -6.95 1.15 -1.33
N GLU A 27 -7.92 1.18 -2.24
CA GLU A 27 -8.65 2.41 -2.56
C GLU A 27 -9.36 2.94 -1.29
N GLY A 28 -9.26 4.24 -1.07
CA GLY A 28 -9.77 4.93 0.11
C GLY A 28 -8.91 4.81 1.37
N MET A 29 -7.85 3.98 1.37
CA MET A 29 -6.94 3.86 2.51
C MET A 29 -5.86 4.94 2.50
N GLU A 30 -5.47 5.41 3.67
CA GLU A 30 -4.36 6.35 3.81
C GLU A 30 -3.01 5.66 3.63
N PHE A 31 -2.05 6.37 3.05
CA PHE A 31 -0.68 5.89 2.96
C PHE A 31 -0.03 5.82 4.34
N PRO A 32 0.55 4.67 4.74
CA PRO A 32 1.16 4.54 6.04
C PRO A 32 2.49 5.29 6.13
N ASP A 33 2.97 5.50 7.36
CA ASP A 33 4.35 5.91 7.61
C ASP A 33 5.33 4.81 7.19
N CYS A 34 6.57 5.21 6.87
CA CYS A 34 7.64 4.24 6.71
C CYS A 34 7.96 3.56 8.06
N PRO A 35 8.02 2.21 8.13
CA PRO A 35 8.29 1.50 9.38
C PRO A 35 9.67 1.82 9.98
N ASN A 36 10.64 2.20 9.15
CA ASN A 36 11.98 2.60 9.60
C ASN A 36 12.09 4.09 9.95
N HIS A 37 11.11 4.90 9.53
CA HIS A 37 11.12 6.35 9.69
C HIS A 37 9.71 6.83 10.11
N PRO A 38 9.25 6.45 11.30
CA PRO A 38 7.94 6.88 11.78
C PRO A 38 7.91 8.41 11.92
N ARG A 39 6.76 9.03 11.62
CA ARG A 39 6.52 10.48 11.73
C ARG A 39 7.37 11.36 10.80
N LEU A 40 8.03 10.78 9.81
CA LEU A 40 8.69 11.54 8.73
C LEU A 40 7.89 11.42 7.43
N THR A 41 7.93 12.49 6.63
CA THR A 41 7.29 12.53 5.32
C THR A 41 7.81 11.38 4.46
N THR A 42 6.91 10.46 4.13
CA THR A 42 7.21 9.26 3.34
C THR A 42 6.48 9.39 2.01
N ILE A 43 7.26 9.50 0.93
CA ILE A 43 6.72 9.54 -0.43
C ILE A 43 6.59 8.11 -0.95
N TRP A 44 5.40 7.77 -1.39
CA TRP A 44 5.04 6.49 -1.98
C TRP A 44 4.95 6.62 -3.51
N LYS A 45 5.57 5.69 -4.24
CA LYS A 45 5.46 5.56 -5.68
C LYS A 45 4.78 4.24 -6.03
N PRO A 46 3.87 4.19 -7.01
CA PRO A 46 3.39 2.91 -7.53
C PRO A 46 4.59 2.04 -7.93
N ALA A 47 4.63 0.80 -7.46
CA ALA A 47 5.57 -0.18 -7.99
C ALA A 47 5.07 -0.57 -9.40
N ASP A 48 5.91 -0.41 -10.43
CA ASP A 48 5.51 -0.53 -11.83
C ASP A 48 4.71 -1.82 -12.14
N ASN A 49 3.75 -1.63 -13.06
CA ASN A 49 2.47 -2.31 -13.23
C ASN A 49 2.48 -3.81 -13.63
N ASP A 50 3.61 -4.52 -13.55
CA ASP A 50 3.70 -5.91 -14.02
C ASP A 50 3.48 -6.97 -12.94
N THR A 51 3.52 -6.58 -11.66
CA THR A 51 3.51 -7.56 -10.55
C THR A 51 2.12 -7.77 -9.91
N ILE A 52 1.21 -6.80 -10.02
CA ILE A 52 -0.10 -6.84 -9.32
C ILE A 52 -1.13 -7.75 -9.97
N HIS A 53 -1.06 -7.96 -11.28
CA HIS A 53 -1.93 -8.95 -11.94
C HIS A 53 -1.63 -10.40 -11.50
N LYS A 54 -0.57 -10.63 -10.71
CA LYS A 54 -0.10 -11.98 -10.34
C LYS A 54 -0.09 -12.28 -8.85
N LEU A 55 -0.43 -11.34 -7.97
CA LEU A 55 -0.55 -11.66 -6.56
C LEU A 55 -1.97 -12.21 -6.31
N PRO A 56 -2.14 -13.52 -6.07
CA PRO A 56 -3.41 -14.03 -5.60
C PRO A 56 -3.63 -13.43 -4.21
N MET A 57 -4.47 -12.39 -4.13
CA MET A 57 -5.09 -12.01 -2.86
C MET A 57 -5.79 -13.26 -2.37
N LYS A 58 -5.18 -13.99 -1.43
CA LYS A 58 -5.92 -14.96 -0.61
C LYS A 58 -6.98 -14.12 0.09
N GLN A 59 -8.20 -14.11 -0.45
CA GLN A 59 -9.37 -13.63 0.27
C GLN A 59 -9.32 -14.34 1.63
N ALA A 60 -9.05 -13.59 2.69
CA ALA A 60 -9.31 -14.08 4.03
C ALA A 60 -10.80 -14.42 4.04
N LYS A 61 -11.12 -15.70 4.17
CA LYS A 61 -12.49 -16.17 4.26
C LYS A 61 -13.10 -15.44 5.46
N SER A 62 -14.04 -14.54 5.18
CA SER A 62 -14.96 -14.06 6.20
C SER A 62 -15.87 -15.25 6.50
N ASP A 63 -15.58 -15.98 7.57
CA ASP A 63 -16.51 -16.96 8.11
C ASP A 63 -17.79 -16.21 8.50
N LYS A 64 -18.84 -16.36 7.68
CA LYS A 64 -20.19 -15.99 8.07
C LYS A 64 -20.60 -16.92 9.21
N ALA A 65 -20.88 -16.31 10.36
CA ALA A 65 -21.55 -16.97 11.47
C ALA A 65 -22.90 -17.57 11.02
N ALA A 66 -23.19 -18.79 11.48
CA ALA A 66 -24.52 -19.39 11.53
C ALA A 66 -24.74 -19.95 12.93
#